data_AF-A0A0W0SSL3-F1
#
_entry.id   AF-A0A0W0SSL3-F1
#
_cell.length_a   1.000
_cell.length_b   1.000
_cell.length_c   1.000
_cell.angle_alpha   90.00
_cell.angle_beta   90.00
_cell.angle_gamma   90.00
#
_symmetry.space_group_name_H-M   'P 1'
#
loop_
_entity.id
_entity.type
_entity.pdbx_description
1 polymer ?
#
loop_
_entity_poly.entity_id
_entity_poly.type
_entity_poly.pdbx_seq_one_letter_code
_entity_poly.pdbx_strand_id
1 'polypeptide(L)'
;MAVSFKTILLVEDELEVRLNLDLLLHLHPCHVDFAHDGLSAISKACLKRYDCILMDLSLPTLNGVESCKVIKKVLKSKSLPIPPIIALSEFPNLPLMDECLDVGMTSILFKPLQPQHIQRLFLRLN
;
A
#
# COMPACT_ATOMS: atom_id res chain seq x y z
N MET A 1 15.64 4.62 -23.22
CA MET A 1 14.88 3.74 -22.32
C MET A 1 13.57 4.43 -22.01
N ALA A 2 12.43 3.78 -22.22
CA ALA A 2 11.14 4.34 -21.85
C ALA A 2 11.02 4.35 -20.32
N VAL A 3 10.69 5.49 -19.73
CA VAL A 3 10.38 5.58 -18.30
C VAL A 3 8.99 4.96 -18.09
N SER A 4 8.92 3.84 -17.38
CA SER A 4 7.65 3.21 -17.03
C SER A 4 7.05 3.89 -15.81
N PHE A 5 5.84 4.45 -15.95
CA PHE A 5 5.12 5.05 -14.83
C PHE A 5 4.44 3.97 -14.01
N LYS A 6 4.68 3.95 -12.70
CA LYS A 6 4.00 3.05 -11.77
C LYS A 6 2.70 3.65 -11.29
N THR A 7 1.66 2.84 -11.12
CA THR A 7 0.43 3.25 -10.45
C THR A 7 0.42 2.70 -9.02
N ILE A 8 0.39 3.59 -8.04
CA ILE A 8 0.44 3.26 -6.61
C ILE A 8 -0.93 3.60 -5.99
N LEU A 9 -1.46 2.70 -5.16
CA LEU A 9 -2.58 3.02 -4.27
C LEU A 9 -2.02 3.29 -2.88
N LEU A 10 -2.17 4.53 -2.39
CA LEU A 10 -1.84 4.90 -1.01
C LEU A 10 -3.11 4.89 -0.16
N VAL A 11 -3.14 4.05 0.88
CA VAL A 11 -4.26 3.92 1.83
C VAL A 11 -3.83 4.50 3.17
N GLU A 12 -4.40 5.66 3.50
CA GLU A 12 -4.02 6.48 4.66
C GLU A 12 -5.20 7.40 5.01
N ASP A 13 -5.70 7.32 6.24
CA ASP A 13 -6.84 8.11 6.71
C ASP A 13 -6.42 9.49 7.22
N GLU A 14 -5.19 9.63 7.71
CA GLU A 14 -4.69 10.92 8.20
C GLU A 14 -4.18 11.80 7.04
N LEU A 15 -4.83 12.95 6.84
CA LEU A 15 -4.53 13.86 5.72
C LEU A 15 -3.06 14.31 5.72
N GLU A 16 -2.51 14.65 6.87
CA GLU A 16 -1.13 15.15 6.98
C GLU A 16 -0.11 14.06 6.60
N VAL A 17 -0.27 12.86 7.13
CA VAL A 17 0.58 11.70 6.78
C VAL A 17 0.45 11.39 5.29
N ARG A 18 -0.77 11.40 4.75
CA ARG A 18 -1.02 11.15 3.33
C ARG A 18 -0.31 12.15 2.43
N LEU A 19 -0.38 13.45 2.74
CA LEU A 19 0.29 14.50 1.97
C LEU A 19 1.82 14.37 2.02
N ASN A 20 2.38 14.03 3.18
CA ASN A 20 3.81 13.79 3.33
C ASN A 20 4.28 12.59 2.48
N LEU A 21 3.54 11.48 2.53
CA LEU A 21 3.84 10.30 1.72
C LEU A 21 3.69 10.57 0.22
N ASP A 22 2.65 11.33 -0.15
CA ASP A 22 2.42 11.73 -1.53
C ASP A 22 3.57 12.55 -2.11
N LEU A 23 4.07 13.52 -1.34
CA LEU A 23 5.23 14.32 -1.72
C LEU A 23 6.46 13.44 -2.00
N LEU A 24 6.70 12.44 -1.15
CA LEU A 24 7.82 11.50 -1.32
C LEU A 24 7.65 10.61 -2.56
N LEU A 25 6.44 10.14 -2.84
CA LEU A 25 6.13 9.32 -4.01
C LEU A 25 6.31 10.09 -5.32
N HIS A 26 5.92 11.37 -5.35
CA HIS A 26 6.05 12.26 -6.50
C HIS A 26 7.50 12.60 -6.89
N LEU A 27 8.49 12.23 -6.09
CA LEU A 27 9.91 12.26 -6.47
C LEU A 27 10.27 11.18 -7.51
N HIS A 28 9.33 10.28 -7.82
CA HIS A 28 9.48 9.17 -8.75
C HIS A 28 8.40 9.22 -9.84
N PRO A 29 8.65 8.62 -11.03
CA PRO A 29 7.67 8.58 -12.11
C PRO A 29 6.51 7.63 -11.77
N CYS A 30 5.51 8.15 -11.08
CA CYS A 30 4.33 7.40 -10.68
C CYS A 30 3.05 8.23 -10.69
N HIS A 31 1.93 7.54 -10.72
CA HIS A 31 0.61 8.07 -10.43
C HIS A 31 0.14 7.49 -9.09
N VAL A 32 -0.30 8.36 -8.18
CA VAL A 32 -0.80 7.95 -6.87
C VAL A 32 -2.32 8.13 -6.82
N ASP A 33 -3.03 7.04 -6.54
CA ASP A 33 -4.43 7.08 -6.15
C ASP A 33 -4.53 6.97 -4.62
N PHE A 34 -5.51 7.63 -4.01
CA PHE A 34 -5.68 7.63 -2.55
C PHE A 34 -6.93 6.87 -2.09
N ALA A 35 -6.81 6.09 -1.03
CA ALA A 35 -7.93 5.59 -0.24
C ALA A 35 -7.77 6.09 1.20
N HIS A 36 -8.89 6.35 1.89
CA HIS A 36 -8.90 6.90 3.25
C HIS A 36 -9.39 5.89 4.28
N ASP A 37 -9.71 4.67 3.85
CA ASP A 37 -10.15 3.57 4.70
C ASP A 37 -10.01 2.24 3.93
N GLY A 38 -10.23 1.13 4.63
CA GLY A 38 -10.18 -0.20 4.02
C GLY A 38 -11.22 -0.41 2.91
N LEU A 39 -12.44 0.14 3.05
CA LEU A 39 -13.53 -0.06 2.10
C LEU A 39 -13.29 0.63 0.76
N SER A 40 -12.79 1.86 0.79
CA SER A 40 -12.38 2.61 -0.38
C SER A 40 -11.15 1.97 -1.04
N ALA A 41 -10.22 1.41 -0.26
CA ALA A 41 -9.09 0.64 -0.80
C ALA A 41 -9.56 -0.62 -1.55
N ILE A 42 -10.48 -1.40 -0.96
CA ILE A 42 -11.07 -2.58 -1.61
C ILE A 42 -11.78 -2.20 -2.90
N SER A 43 -12.61 -1.16 -2.86
CA SER A 43 -13.33 -0.66 -4.04
C SER A 43 -12.37 -0.26 -5.15
N LYS A 44 -11.31 0.50 -4.83
CA LYS A 44 -10.31 0.94 -5.81
C LYS A 44 -9.51 -0.21 -6.38
N ALA A 45 -9.07 -1.16 -5.55
CA ALA A 45 -8.35 -2.34 -6.00
C ALA A 45 -9.18 -3.20 -6.97
N CYS A 46 -10.52 -3.20 -6.84
CA CYS A 46 -11.42 -3.90 -7.75
C CYS A 46 -11.61 -3.21 -9.11
N LEU A 47 -11.43 -1.89 -9.17
CA LEU A 47 -11.72 -1.08 -10.37
C LEU A 47 -10.49 -0.87 -11.26
N LYS A 48 -9.30 -0.88 -10.66
CA LYS A 48 -8.05 -0.56 -11.34
C LYS A 48 -6.93 -1.49 -10.88
N ARG A 49 -6.01 -1.79 -11.79
CA ARG A 49 -4.76 -2.49 -11.45
C ARG A 49 -3.73 -1.49 -10.94
N TYR A 50 -3.04 -1.88 -9.87
CA TYR A 50 -1.94 -1.13 -9.29
C TYR A 50 -0.65 -1.93 -9.42
N ASP A 51 0.48 -1.24 -9.47
CA ASP A 51 1.81 -1.85 -9.36
C ASP A 51 2.19 -2.11 -7.91
N CYS A 52 1.62 -1.34 -6.97
CA CYS A 52 1.80 -1.53 -5.53
C CYS A 52 0.66 -0.88 -4.74
N ILE A 53 0.35 -1.44 -3.59
CA ILE A 53 -0.53 -0.84 -2.58
C ILE A 53 0.31 -0.56 -1.33
N LEU A 54 0.37 0.71 -0.92
CA LEU A 54 0.88 1.12 0.38
C LEU A 54 -0.30 1.23 1.34
N MET A 55 -0.32 0.40 2.37
CA MET A 55 -1.47 0.20 3.24
C MET A 55 -1.12 0.55 4.67
N ASP A 56 -1.70 1.61 5.24
CA ASP A 56 -1.65 1.80 6.68
C ASP A 56 -2.33 0.64 7.41
N LEU A 57 -1.69 0.15 8.47
CA LEU A 57 -2.26 -0.84 9.36
C LEU A 57 -3.33 -0.24 10.27
N SER A 58 -3.21 1.05 10.62
CA SER A 58 -4.06 1.73 11.61
C SER A 58 -5.27 2.44 10.99
N LEU A 59 -6.02 1.76 10.12
CA LEU A 59 -7.18 2.35 9.45
C LEU A 59 -8.47 2.27 10.29
N PRO A 60 -9.41 3.23 10.12
CA PRO A 60 -10.73 3.15 10.73
C PRO A 60 -11.59 2.05 10.10
N THR A 61 -12.53 1.51 10.89
CA THR A 61 -13.51 0.48 10.51
C THR A 61 -12.92 -0.88 10.13
N LEU A 62 -12.10 -0.94 9.09
CA LEU A 62 -11.38 -2.12 8.63
C LEU A 62 -9.89 -1.81 8.61
N ASN A 63 -9.13 -2.42 9.54
CA ASN A 63 -7.70 -2.20 9.63
C ASN A 63 -6.96 -2.68 8.35
N GLY A 64 -5.69 -2.31 8.20
CA GLY A 64 -4.93 -2.61 6.99
C GLY A 64 -4.74 -4.11 6.72
N VAL A 65 -4.64 -4.92 7.78
CA VAL A 65 -4.47 -6.38 7.68
C VAL A 65 -5.74 -7.03 7.14
N GLU A 66 -6.90 -6.70 7.71
CA GLU A 66 -8.21 -7.16 7.24
C GLU A 66 -8.50 -6.66 5.82
N SER A 67 -8.14 -5.42 5.52
CA SER A 67 -8.25 -4.85 4.17
C SER A 67 -7.44 -5.65 3.16
N CYS A 68 -6.21 -6.04 3.50
CA CYS A 68 -5.36 -6.91 2.68
C CYS A 68 -6.02 -8.28 2.43
N LYS A 69 -6.54 -8.94 3.49
CA LYS A 69 -7.27 -10.22 3.37
C LYS A 69 -8.41 -10.11 2.36
N VAL A 70 -9.22 -9.06 2.45
CA VAL A 70 -10.37 -8.84 1.56
C VAL A 70 -9.93 -8.52 0.14
N ILE A 71 -8.98 -7.61 -0.05
CA ILE A 71 -8.44 -7.26 -1.39
C ILE A 71 -7.96 -8.52 -2.11
N LYS A 72 -7.11 -9.33 -1.45
CA LYS A 72 -6.57 -10.55 -2.06
C LYS A 72 -7.66 -11.56 -2.39
N LYS A 73 -8.64 -11.74 -1.50
CA LYS A 73 -9.79 -12.63 -1.73
C LYS A 73 -10.61 -12.19 -2.94
N VAL A 74 -10.93 -10.90 -3.06
CA VAL A 74 -11.77 -10.37 -4.16
C VAL A 74 -11.01 -10.36 -5.49
N LEU A 75 -9.73 -10.01 -5.50
CA LEU A 75 -8.92 -10.09 -6.71
C LEU A 75 -8.78 -11.54 -7.20
N LYS A 76 -8.54 -12.49 -6.27
CA LYS A 76 -8.46 -13.91 -6.59
C LYS A 76 -9.79 -14.46 -7.14
N SER A 77 -10.93 -14.09 -6.57
CA SER A 77 -12.24 -14.56 -7.06
C SER A 77 -12.59 -14.03 -8.44
N LYS A 78 -12.01 -12.87 -8.83
CA LYS A 78 -12.14 -12.27 -10.16
C LYS A 78 -11.02 -12.66 -11.12
N SER A 79 -10.12 -13.57 -10.73
CA SER A 79 -8.92 -13.93 -11.51
C SER A 79 -8.06 -12.73 -11.92
N LEU A 80 -7.99 -11.71 -11.05
CA LEU A 80 -7.17 -10.52 -11.24
C LEU A 80 -5.80 -10.69 -10.57
N PRO A 81 -4.73 -10.10 -11.12
CA PRO A 81 -3.42 -10.11 -10.48
C PRO A 81 -3.47 -9.36 -9.15
N ILE A 82 -2.79 -9.92 -8.14
CA ILE A 82 -2.66 -9.32 -6.83
C ILE A 82 -1.37 -8.48 -6.81
N PRO A 83 -1.44 -7.16 -6.61
CA PRO A 83 -0.24 -6.34 -6.49
C PRO A 83 0.49 -6.63 -5.17
N PRO A 84 1.81 -6.33 -5.07
CA PRO A 84 2.48 -6.28 -3.79
C PRO A 84 1.78 -5.27 -2.87
N ILE A 85 1.38 -5.74 -1.69
CA ILE A 85 0.81 -4.91 -0.63
C ILE A 85 1.90 -4.73 0.42
N ILE A 86 2.20 -3.48 0.78
CA ILE A 86 3.24 -3.11 1.75
C ILE A 86 2.56 -2.41 2.91
N ALA A 87 2.77 -2.93 4.11
CA ALA A 87 2.27 -2.32 5.33
C ALA A 87 3.03 -1.03 5.65
N LEU A 88 2.30 -0.02 6.12
CA LEU A 88 2.83 1.16 6.79
C LEU A 88 2.44 1.06 8.27
N SER A 89 3.41 1.18 9.17
CA SER A 89 3.18 1.09 10.62
C SER A 89 3.91 2.23 11.33
N GLU A 90 3.37 2.71 12.45
CA GLU A 90 4.04 3.69 13.31
C GLU A 90 5.19 3.05 14.11
N PHE A 91 5.04 1.79 14.51
CA PHE A 91 6.00 1.10 15.36
C PHE A 91 6.13 -0.39 15.02
N PRO A 92 7.29 -1.00 15.30
CA PRO A 92 7.47 -2.43 15.20
C PRO A 92 6.66 -3.16 16.27
N ASN A 93 5.92 -4.18 15.86
CA ASN A 93 5.15 -5.05 16.75
C ASN A 93 5.20 -6.47 16.17
N LEU A 94 5.94 -7.38 16.83
CA LEU A 94 6.20 -8.72 16.31
C LEU A 94 4.92 -9.49 15.96
N PRO A 95 3.91 -9.62 16.85
CA PRO A 95 2.63 -10.24 16.50
C PRO A 95 1.96 -9.64 15.26
N LEU A 96 1.94 -8.31 15.15
CA LEU A 96 1.34 -7.63 13.99
C LEU A 96 2.14 -7.87 12.71
N MET A 97 3.47 -7.94 12.81
CA MET A 97 4.34 -8.25 11.69
C MET A 97 4.12 -9.68 11.18
N ASP A 98 3.98 -10.65 12.09
CA ASP A 98 3.63 -12.03 11.75
C ASP A 98 2.26 -12.08 11.05
N GLU A 99 1.26 -11.35 11.57
CA GLU A 99 -0.06 -11.29 10.93
C GLU A 99 0.00 -10.68 9.52
N CYS A 100 0.81 -9.63 9.31
CA CYS A 100 1.02 -9.03 7.99
C CYS A 100 1.62 -10.04 7.00
N LEU A 101 2.57 -10.86 7.44
CA LEU A 101 3.20 -11.90 6.63
C LEU A 101 2.23 -13.04 6.33
N ASP A 102 1.42 -13.45 7.29
CA ASP A 102 0.43 -14.53 7.15
C ASP A 102 -0.66 -14.18 6.13
N VAL A 103 -1.07 -12.91 6.06
CA VAL A 103 -1.99 -12.45 5.00
C VAL A 103 -1.29 -12.21 3.66
N GLY A 104 0.04 -12.36 3.64
CA GLY A 104 0.93 -12.21 2.50
C GLY A 104 1.06 -10.76 2.02
N MET A 105 1.22 -9.82 2.96
CA MET A 105 1.88 -8.56 2.66
C MET A 105 3.36 -8.83 2.36
N THR A 106 3.92 -8.05 1.46
CA THR A 106 5.24 -8.28 0.89
C THR A 106 6.37 -7.59 1.65
N SER A 107 6.05 -6.54 2.40
CA SER A 107 7.01 -5.80 3.22
C SER A 107 6.27 -4.95 4.24
N ILE A 108 7.01 -4.45 5.23
CA ILE A 108 6.54 -3.52 6.25
C ILE A 108 7.52 -2.36 6.27
N LEU A 109 7.00 -1.13 6.19
CA LEU A 109 7.75 0.10 6.32
C LEU A 109 7.25 0.86 7.55
N PHE A 110 8.17 1.47 8.30
CA PHE A 110 7.85 2.20 9.51
C PHE A 110 7.85 3.71 9.25
N LYS A 111 6.75 4.37 9.60
CA LYS A 111 6.60 5.82 9.57
C LYS A 111 7.50 6.46 10.65
N PRO A 112 8.01 7.70 10.45
CA PRO A 112 7.90 8.50 9.23
C PRO A 112 8.78 7.95 8.10
N LEU A 113 8.24 7.88 6.88
CA LEU A 113 9.03 7.47 5.73
C LEU A 113 9.99 8.58 5.29
N GLN A 114 11.14 8.17 4.79
CA GLN A 114 12.17 9.04 4.22
C GLN A 114 12.35 8.72 2.73
N PRO A 115 12.91 9.64 1.93
CA PRO A 115 13.13 9.42 0.49
C PRO A 115 13.81 8.08 0.15
N GLN A 116 14.77 7.65 0.98
CA GLN A 116 15.47 6.38 0.82
C GLN A 116 14.56 5.13 0.92
N HIS A 117 13.47 5.19 1.70
CA HIS A 117 12.50 4.09 1.78
C HIS A 117 11.74 3.94 0.46
N ILE A 118 11.29 5.07 -0.10
CA ILE A 118 10.59 5.10 -1.38
C ILE A 118 11.53 4.74 -2.54
N GLN A 119 12.77 5.24 -2.53
CA GLN A 119 13.76 4.83 -3.52
C GLN A 119 13.95 3.31 -3.56
N ARG A 120 14.11 2.66 -2.39
CA ARG A 120 14.22 1.20 -2.30
C ARG A 120 12.96 0.47 -2.76
N LEU A 121 11.78 1.03 -2.49
CA LEU A 121 10.52 0.52 -3.01
C LEU A 121 10.53 0.49 -4.55
N PHE A 122 10.82 1.60 -5.20
CA PHE A 122 10.83 1.69 -6.66
C PHE A 122 11.88 0.79 -7.32
N LEU A 123 13.02 0.56 -6.66
CA LEU A 123 14.03 -0.41 -7.14
C LEU A 123 13.54 -1.86 -7.15
N ARG A 124 12.55 -2.21 -6.31
CA ARG A 124 11.95 -3.55 -6.25
C ARG A 124 10.75 -3.74 -7.19
N LEU A 125 10.15 -2.65 -7.64
CA LEU A 125 8.99 -2.66 -8.54
C LEU A 125 9.39 -2.71 -10.03
N ASN A 126 10.66 -2.52 -10.35
CA ASN A 126 11.23 -2.61 -11.71
C ASN A 126 11.84 -3.98 -11.96
#